data_AF-A0A841KPD9-F1
#
_entry.id   AF-A0A841KPD9-F1
#
_cell.length_a   1.000
_cell.length_b   1.000
_cell.length_c   1.000
_cell.angle_alpha   90.00
_cell.angle_beta   90.00
_cell.angle_gamma   90.00
#
_symmetry.space_group_name_H-M   'P 1'
#
loop_
_entity.id
_entity.type
_entity.pdbx_description
1 polymer ?
#
loop_
_entity_poly.entity_id
_entity_poly.type
_entity_poly.pdbx_seq_one_letter_code
_entity_poly.pdbx_strand_id
1 'polypeptide(L)'
;MSKLVFGYPFMLFAKCNCTNQIPIQAMEIHEQSENTALKYTLQCPVCGDHLHRVVNLNQEATDLTNSMNAFKVIPTLKDELAIIKLDTVKAKLQDDEIKLYGNYSHLRFWDNMVQKDIIKIHYKKED
;
A
#
# COMPACT_ATOMS: atom_id res chain seq x y z
N MET A 1 0.34 16.85 12.73
CA MET A 1 0.55 15.40 12.93
C MET A 1 0.66 14.85 11.53
N SER A 2 1.86 14.46 11.10
CA SER A 2 2.08 14.16 9.69
C SER A 2 1.39 12.86 9.27
N LYS A 3 0.97 12.80 8.01
CA LYS A 3 0.25 11.66 7.42
C LYS A 3 0.74 11.40 6.00
N LEU A 4 0.74 10.14 5.61
CA LEU A 4 0.92 9.69 4.24
C LEU A 4 -0.44 9.60 3.57
N VAL A 5 -0.69 10.41 2.55
CA VAL A 5 -1.92 10.40 1.77
C VAL A 5 -1.68 9.65 0.46
N PHE A 6 -2.53 8.65 0.19
CA PHE A 6 -2.47 7.84 -1.01
C PHE A 6 -3.48 8.35 -2.03
N GLY A 7 -3.07 8.33 -3.30
CA GLY A 7 -3.92 8.73 -4.40
C GLY A 7 -3.36 8.23 -5.72
N TYR A 8 -3.97 8.68 -6.82
CA TYR A 8 -3.57 8.27 -8.17
C TYR A 8 -2.04 8.35 -8.38
N PRO A 9 -1.40 7.32 -8.95
CA PRO A 9 -2.02 6.14 -9.56
C PRO A 9 -2.19 4.94 -8.61
N PHE A 10 -2.11 5.10 -7.29
CA PHE A 10 -2.20 3.97 -6.35
C PHE A 10 -3.49 3.96 -5.56
N MET A 11 -3.98 2.75 -5.30
CA MET A 11 -5.11 2.48 -4.40
C MET A 11 -4.70 1.40 -3.41
N LEU A 12 -4.79 1.70 -2.12
CA LEU A 12 -4.50 0.76 -1.04
C LEU A 12 -5.78 0.36 -0.35
N PHE A 13 -5.89 -0.91 0.02
CA PHE A 13 -7.06 -1.45 0.71
C PHE A 13 -6.65 -2.33 1.88
N ALA A 14 -7.20 -2.07 3.06
CA ALA A 14 -7.09 -2.95 4.21
C ALA A 14 -8.00 -4.18 4.02
N LYS A 15 -7.50 -5.36 4.39
CA LYS A 15 -8.27 -6.60 4.36
C LYS A 15 -9.08 -6.74 5.65
N CYS A 16 -10.40 -6.83 5.53
CA CYS A 16 -11.30 -7.09 6.64
C CYS A 16 -11.56 -8.59 6.83
N ASN A 17 -11.87 -9.00 8.06
CA ASN A 17 -12.22 -10.40 8.38
C ASN A 17 -13.47 -10.87 7.65
N CYS A 18 -14.40 -9.96 7.32
CA CYS A 18 -15.58 -10.27 6.51
C CYS A 18 -15.27 -10.38 5.01
N THR A 19 -13.99 -10.56 4.62
CA THR A 19 -13.47 -10.63 3.25
C THR A 19 -13.56 -9.34 2.42
N ASN A 20 -14.17 -8.29 2.97
CA ASN A 20 -14.27 -7.01 2.29
C ASN A 20 -12.93 -6.24 2.30
N GLN A 21 -12.78 -5.33 1.35
CA GLN A 21 -11.61 -4.48 1.18
C GLN A 21 -11.98 -3.01 1.43
N ILE A 22 -11.29 -2.38 2.38
CA ILE A 22 -11.63 -1.01 2.82
C ILE A 22 -10.51 -0.07 2.37
N PRO A 23 -10.81 1.01 1.62
CA PRO A 23 -9.78 1.88 1.08
C PRO A 23 -8.99 2.58 2.21
N ILE A 24 -7.66 2.54 2.11
CA ILE A 24 -6.74 3.28 2.97
C ILE A 24 -6.39 4.58 2.25
N GLN A 25 -7.06 5.67 2.63
CA GLN A 25 -6.80 7.00 2.05
C GLN A 25 -5.57 7.65 2.64
N ALA A 26 -5.32 7.42 3.94
CA ALA A 26 -4.15 7.95 4.61
C ALA A 26 -3.66 7.01 5.72
N MET A 27 -2.39 7.15 6.08
CA MET A 27 -1.79 6.58 7.28
C MET A 27 -1.13 7.69 8.08
N GLU A 28 -1.42 7.77 9.38
CA GLU A 28 -0.75 8.69 10.29
C GLU A 28 0.69 8.23 10.54
N ILE A 29 1.60 9.19 10.62
CA ILE A 29 3.00 8.96 10.99
C ILE A 29 3.14 9.31 12.46
N HIS A 30 3.61 8.35 13.24
CA HIS A 30 3.92 8.49 14.65
C HIS A 30 5.43 8.30 14.82
N GLU A 31 6.16 9.40 14.93
CA GLU A 31 7.60 9.41 15.20
C GLU A 31 7.81 9.38 16.72
N GLN A 32 8.38 8.28 17.23
CA GLN A 32 8.96 8.19 18.57
C GLN A 32 10.49 8.21 18.44
N SER A 33 11.20 8.61 19.50
CA SER A 33 12.65 8.91 19.49
C SER A 33 13.55 7.87 18.84
N GLU A 34 13.13 6.61 18.74
CA GLU A 34 13.88 5.52 18.08
C GLU A 34 13.04 4.72 17.07
N ASN A 35 11.75 5.03 16.90
CA ASN A 35 10.84 4.23 16.08
C ASN A 35 9.86 5.11 15.32
N THR A 36 9.76 4.88 14.00
CA THR A 36 8.69 5.46 13.18
C THR A 36 7.58 4.43 13.01
N ALA A 37 6.35 4.77 13.34
CA ALA A 37 5.20 3.90 13.16
C ALA A 37 4.17 4.53 12.21
N LEU A 38 3.63 3.72 11.30
CA LEU A 38 2.46 4.08 10.50
C LEU A 38 1.20 3.53 11.16
N LYS A 39 0.18 4.37 11.32
CA LYS A 39 -1.09 3.98 11.91
C LYS A 39 -2.26 4.29 10.98
N TYR A 40 -3.25 3.41 10.97
CA TYR A 40 -4.55 3.72 10.39
C TYR A 40 -5.66 3.03 11.17
N THR A 41 -6.80 3.72 11.23
CA THR A 41 -8.04 3.19 11.81
C THR A 41 -9.14 3.34 10.76
N LEU A 42 -9.80 2.25 10.43
CA LEU A 42 -10.85 2.20 9.42
C LEU A 42 -12.04 1.42 9.98
N GLN A 43 -13.25 1.84 9.62
CA GLN A 43 -14.46 1.08 9.91
C GLN A 43 -14.92 0.35 8.64
N CYS A 44 -15.21 -0.95 8.77
CA CYS A 44 -15.79 -1.71 7.67
C CYS A 44 -17.24 -1.29 7.45
N PRO A 45 -17.61 -0.78 6.27
CA PRO A 45 -18.99 -0.37 6.01
C PRO A 45 -19.96 -1.56 5.90
N VAL A 46 -19.45 -2.79 5.81
CA VAL A 46 -20.26 -4.00 5.62
C VAL A 46 -20.55 -4.71 6.95
N CYS A 47 -19.52 -5.02 7.74
CA CYS A 47 -19.69 -5.71 9.03
C CYS A 47 -19.62 -4.79 10.26
N GLY A 48 -19.25 -3.51 10.10
CA GLY A 48 -19.08 -2.57 11.20
C GLY A 48 -17.78 -2.70 12.00
N ASP A 49 -16.95 -3.71 11.70
CA ASP A 49 -15.69 -3.94 12.40
C ASP A 49 -14.73 -2.74 12.29
N HIS A 50 -14.02 -2.44 13.37
CA HIS A 50 -12.97 -1.43 13.39
C HIS A 50 -11.62 -2.10 13.17
N LEU A 51 -10.99 -1.79 12.04
CA LEU A 51 -9.64 -2.21 11.73
C LEU A 51 -8.69 -1.15 12.27
N HIS A 52 -7.97 -1.49 13.33
CA HIS A 52 -6.85 -0.71 13.83
C HIS A 52 -5.55 -1.41 13.47
N ARG A 53 -4.62 -0.70 12.83
CA ARG A 53 -3.30 -1.23 12.48
C ARG A 53 -2.20 -0.24 12.80
N VAL A 54 -1.14 -0.78 13.38
CA VAL A 54 0.12 -0.11 13.66
C VAL A 54 1.21 -0.90 12.96
N VAL A 55 2.00 -0.24 12.12
CA VAL A 55 3.14 -0.80 11.40
C VAL A 55 4.38 -0.09 11.88
N ASN A 56 5.21 -0.78 12.65
CA ASN A 56 6.49 -0.25 13.06
C ASN A 56 7.48 -0.37 11.91
N LEU A 57 8.14 0.72 11.55
CA LEU A 57 9.13 0.78 10.49
C LEU A 57 10.53 0.83 11.10
N ASN A 58 11.40 -0.01 10.57
CA ASN A 58 12.83 0.00 10.82
C ASN A 58 13.56 -0.10 9.46
N GLN A 59 14.89 -0.29 9.49
CA GLN A 59 15.67 -0.46 8.26
C GLN A 59 15.33 -1.76 7.50
N GLU A 60 14.78 -2.76 8.21
CA GLU A 60 14.31 -4.00 7.62
C GLU A 60 12.92 -3.83 6.99
N ALA A 61 12.66 -4.62 5.95
CA ALA A 61 11.38 -4.55 5.25
C ALA A 61 10.29 -5.27 6.04
N THR A 62 9.29 -4.51 6.50
CA THR A 62 8.06 -5.07 7.07
C THR A 62 7.12 -5.51 5.96
N ASP A 63 6.65 -6.76 6.02
CA ASP A 63 5.70 -7.32 5.06
C ASP A 63 4.25 -7.00 5.46
N LEU A 64 3.54 -6.33 4.56
CA LEU A 64 2.15 -5.89 4.72
C LEU A 64 1.19 -6.66 3.82
N THR A 65 1.67 -7.65 3.07
CA THR A 65 0.90 -8.38 2.06
C THR A 65 -0.34 -9.05 2.64
N ASN A 66 -0.29 -9.51 3.90
CA ASN A 66 -1.43 -10.14 4.56
C ASN A 66 -2.43 -9.15 5.16
N SER A 67 -2.04 -7.89 5.39
CA SER A 67 -2.90 -6.87 5.99
C SER A 67 -3.54 -5.93 4.97
N MET A 68 -2.91 -5.74 3.82
CA MET A 68 -3.42 -4.87 2.76
C MET A 68 -3.18 -5.41 1.35
N ASN A 69 -3.98 -4.93 0.41
CA ASN A 69 -3.71 -5.02 -1.01
C ASN A 69 -3.34 -3.61 -1.52
N ALA A 70 -2.43 -3.56 -2.50
CA ALA A 70 -2.13 -2.35 -3.23
C ALA A 70 -2.35 -2.59 -4.73
N PHE A 71 -2.92 -1.60 -5.40
CA PHE A 71 -3.17 -1.63 -6.84
C PHE A 71 -2.57 -0.38 -7.48
N LYS A 72 -1.97 -0.55 -8.66
CA LYS A 72 -1.60 0.55 -9.54
C LYS A 72 -2.63 0.66 -10.65
N VAL A 73 -3.22 1.84 -10.79
CA VAL A 73 -4.06 2.24 -11.91
C VAL A 73 -3.16 2.57 -13.10
N ILE A 74 -3.44 1.97 -14.24
CA ILE A 74 -2.86 2.32 -15.52
C ILE A 74 -3.90 3.16 -16.27
N PRO A 75 -3.58 4.41 -16.63
CA PRO A 75 -4.45 5.18 -17.50
C PRO A 75 -4.53 4.47 -18.85
N THR A 76 -5.72 4.10 -19.29
CA THR A 76 -5.92 3.57 -20.64
C THR A 76 -6.56 4.65 -21.53
N LEU A 77 -6.33 4.52 -22.83
CA LEU A 77 -6.84 5.45 -23.85
C LEU A 77 -8.30 5.18 -24.24
N LYS A 78 -8.92 4.10 -23.74
CA LYS A 78 -10.23 3.62 -24.18
C LYS A 78 -11.16 3.35 -23.01
N ASP A 79 -11.51 4.36 -22.21
CA ASP A 79 -12.54 4.34 -21.14
C ASP A 79 -12.55 3.13 -20.15
N GLU A 80 -11.54 2.27 -20.20
CA GLU A 80 -11.42 1.04 -19.44
C GLU A 80 -10.34 1.24 -18.39
N LEU A 81 -10.69 1.09 -17.12
CA LEU A 81 -9.71 1.27 -16.05
C LEU A 81 -8.89 -0.03 -15.90
N ALA A 82 -7.63 -0.01 -16.34
CA ALA A 82 -6.72 -1.13 -16.12
C ALA A 82 -6.04 -0.99 -14.75
N ILE A 83 -6.09 -2.05 -13.94
CA ILE A 83 -5.39 -2.12 -12.65
C ILE A 83 -4.43 -3.29 -12.61
N ILE A 84 -3.28 -3.07 -11.99
CA ILE A 84 -2.34 -4.12 -11.59
C ILE A 84 -2.40 -4.25 -10.09
N LYS A 85 -2.70 -5.45 -9.59
CA LYS A 85 -2.53 -5.80 -8.19
C LYS A 85 -1.06 -6.09 -7.91
N LEU A 86 -0.52 -5.55 -6.82
CA LEU A 86 0.80 -5.92 -6.35
C LEU A 86 0.72 -7.27 -5.60
N ASP A 87 1.62 -8.18 -5.95
CA ASP A 87 1.75 -9.50 -5.35
C ASP A 87 2.20 -9.41 -3.88
N THR A 88 3.05 -8.44 -3.58
CA THR A 88 3.51 -8.14 -2.22
C THR A 88 3.41 -6.66 -1.94
N VAL A 89 3.28 -6.31 -0.66
CA VAL A 89 3.37 -4.92 -0.18
C VAL A 89 4.33 -4.89 0.98
N LYS A 90 5.35 -4.02 0.90
CA LYS A 90 6.38 -3.87 1.92
C LYS A 90 6.59 -2.40 2.26
N ALA A 91 6.96 -2.17 3.52
CA ALA A 91 7.34 -0.85 4.02
C ALA A 91 8.64 -0.94 4.80
N LYS A 92 9.50 0.07 4.67
CA LYS A 92 10.72 0.22 5.50
C LYS A 92 11.07 1.69 5.67
N LEU A 93 11.88 1.98 6.67
CA LEU A 93 12.56 3.26 6.83
C LEU A 93 13.94 3.17 6.18
N GLN A 94 14.25 4.05 5.23
CA GLN A 94 15.56 4.10 4.57
C GLN A 94 15.99 5.55 4.42
N ASP A 95 17.15 5.90 4.97
CA ASP A 95 17.71 7.27 4.95
C ASP A 95 16.70 8.30 5.49
N ASP A 96 16.07 7.98 6.63
CA ASP A 96 14.98 8.74 7.26
C ASP A 96 13.72 8.96 6.40
N GLU A 97 13.65 8.30 5.23
CA GLU A 97 12.46 8.29 4.38
C GLU A 97 11.69 6.98 4.49
N ILE A 98 10.36 7.11 4.60
CA ILE A 98 9.46 5.98 4.57
C ILE A 98 9.33 5.47 3.12
N LYS A 99 9.77 4.25 2.83
CA LYS A 99 9.62 3.62 1.51
C LYS A 99 8.51 2.60 1.56
N LEU A 100 7.45 2.80 0.77
CA LEU A 100 6.46 1.77 0.46
C LEU A 100 6.68 1.29 -0.95
N TYR A 101 6.66 -0.03 -1.15
CA TYR A 101 6.84 -0.66 -2.44
C TYR A 101 6.15 -2.01 -2.50
N GLY A 102 5.96 -2.54 -3.69
CA GLY A 102 5.41 -3.87 -3.89
C GLY A 102 5.97 -4.52 -5.14
N ASN A 103 5.91 -5.84 -5.17
CA ASN A 103 6.28 -6.60 -6.36
C ASN A 103 5.04 -6.82 -7.22
N TYR A 104 5.21 -6.92 -8.52
CA TYR A 104 4.17 -7.42 -9.41
C TYR A 104 4.78 -8.31 -10.48
N SER A 105 3.98 -9.25 -10.97
CA SER A 105 4.34 -10.14 -12.06
C SER A 105 3.44 -9.90 -13.26
N HIS A 106 4.01 -9.94 -14.46
CA HIS A 106 3.25 -9.83 -15.70
C HIS A 106 3.88 -10.67 -16.81
N LEU A 107 3.03 -11.13 -17.73
CA LEU A 107 3.49 -11.85 -18.92
C LEU A 107 4.01 -10.85 -19.94
N ARG A 108 5.25 -11.05 -20.39
CA ARG A 108 5.81 -10.31 -21.52
C ARG A 108 5.34 -10.95 -22.81
N PHE A 109 4.61 -10.17 -23.62
CA PHE A 109 3.96 -10.68 -24.82
C PHE A 109 4.92 -11.14 -25.93
N TRP A 110 6.16 -10.64 -25.96
CA TRP A 110 7.09 -10.93 -27.05
C TRP A 110 7.97 -12.18 -26.83
N ASP A 111 8.09 -12.68 -25.60
CA ASP A 111 8.90 -13.86 -25.29
C ASP A 111 8.21 -14.88 -24.37
N ASN A 112 6.93 -14.68 -24.03
CA ASN A 112 6.15 -15.54 -23.13
C ASN A 112 6.80 -15.76 -21.75
N MET A 113 7.68 -14.86 -21.30
CA MET A 113 8.30 -14.94 -19.98
C MET A 113 7.51 -14.13 -18.96
N VAL A 114 7.45 -14.62 -17.72
CA VAL A 114 6.92 -13.86 -16.59
C VAL A 114 8.00 -12.92 -16.07
N GLN A 115 7.82 -11.62 -16.28
CA GLN A 115 8.66 -10.60 -15.68
C GLN A 115 8.15 -10.29 -14.26
N LYS A 116 9.08 -10.16 -13.32
CA LYS A 116 8.83 -9.75 -11.93
C LYS A 116 9.54 -8.44 -11.68
N ASP A 117 8.77 -7.41 -11.35
CA ASP A 117 9.30 -6.07 -11.09
C ASP A 117 8.92 -5.61 -9.69
N ILE A 118 9.65 -4.61 -9.20
CA ILE A 118 9.36 -3.90 -7.96
C ILE A 118 8.93 -2.48 -8.31
N ILE A 119 7.85 -2.01 -7.70
CA ILE A 119 7.36 -0.66 -7.89
C ILE A 119 7.19 0.08 -6.57
N LYS A 120 7.65 1.33 -6.52
CA LYS A 120 7.43 2.24 -5.40
C LYS A 120 5.95 2.67 -5.39
N ILE A 121 5.32 2.56 -4.23
CA ILE A 121 3.97 3.08 -4.00
C ILE A 121 4.12 4.57 -3.66
N HIS A 122 3.59 5.42 -4.55
CA HIS A 122 3.65 6.86 -4.35
C HIS A 122 2.61 7.33 -3.33
N TYR A 123 3.00 8.31 -2.52
CA TYR A 123 2.17 8.98 -1.54
C TYR A 123 2.57 10.46 -1.45
N LYS A 124 1.71 11.29 -0.86
CA LYS A 124 2.02 12.67 -0.47
C LYS A 124 2.15 12.73 1.06
N LYS A 125 3.19 13.38 1.57
CA LYS A 125 3.30 13.69 3.00
C LYS A 125 2.57 15.01 3.24
N GLU A 126 1.62 15.00 4.16
CA GLU A 126 0.88 16.19 4.65
C GLU A 126 1.12 16.31 6.16
N ASP A 127 1.19 17.53 6.68
CA ASP A 127 1.48 17.83 8.10
C ASP A 127 0.23 18.06 8.96
#